data_AF-A0A1S3QHJ0-F1
#
_entry.id   AF-A0A1S3QHJ0-F1
#
_cell.length_a   1.000
_cell.length_b   1.000
_cell.length_c   1.000
_cell.angle_alpha   90.00
_cell.angle_beta   90.00
_cell.angle_gamma   90.00
#
_symmetry.space_group_name_H-M   'P 1'
#
loop_
_entity.id
_entity.type
_entity.pdbx_description
1 polymer ?
#
loop_
_entity_poly.entity_id
_entity_poly.type
_entity_poly.pdbx_seq_one_letter_code
_entity_poly.pdbx_strand_id
1 'polypeptide(L)'
;MLHLKAVAYFSLDQAVMGDDNLSAYASPLLLDLIESAIKQVEHPKHTGQSIYSQAEKDGGSWKIIKPLYLNSGAYSFTAFGGVPAMELRFNEDSRPYPFVNTPLDTPGRLQEVLGGRLGVVGRSLGELVGLMVLRLAHDHILPLRITTYSHTALQFSAQLNKHSAELQARGLPPPSSLLPPPSSLVEYYFLSQYVSVVETPFRHVVHGRGEHTLSALAEHLSLLTSDPGRFNEVLFRRQLALFTWTLQGAANALSGDIWNIDNVF
;
A
#
# COMPACT_ATOMS: atom_id res chain seq x y z
N MET A 1 -0.99 15.69 12.53
CA MET A 1 -1.44 14.87 13.67
C MET A 1 -2.57 13.88 13.29
N LEU A 2 -2.72 13.46 12.02
CA LEU A 2 -3.81 12.56 11.62
C LEU A 2 -3.56 11.10 12.04
N HIS A 3 -2.32 10.63 11.89
CA HIS A 3 -1.86 9.27 12.26
C HIS A 3 -2.02 8.92 13.74
N LEU A 4 -2.22 9.90 14.64
CA LEU A 4 -2.47 9.66 16.06
C LEU A 4 -3.94 9.38 16.38
N LYS A 5 -4.84 9.58 15.40
CA LYS A 5 -6.29 9.51 15.59
C LYS A 5 -6.98 8.58 14.59
N ALA A 6 -6.53 8.59 13.34
CA ALA A 6 -7.10 7.77 12.28
C ALA A 6 -6.38 6.42 12.20
N VAL A 7 -7.14 5.34 12.41
CA VAL A 7 -6.63 3.97 12.27
C VAL A 7 -6.47 3.58 10.80
N ALA A 8 -7.46 3.93 9.97
CA ALA A 8 -7.42 3.72 8.53
C ALA A 8 -8.35 4.71 7.80
N TYR A 9 -8.11 4.93 6.51
CA TYR A 9 -8.95 5.73 5.63
C TYR A 9 -9.51 4.89 4.47
N PHE A 10 -10.80 5.06 4.17
CA PHE A 10 -11.50 4.36 3.10
C PHE A 10 -12.02 5.38 2.09
N SER A 11 -11.48 5.36 0.88
CA SER A 11 -12.01 6.10 -0.26
C SER A 11 -13.07 5.25 -0.96
N LEU A 12 -14.27 5.82 -1.10
CA LEU A 12 -15.34 5.25 -1.92
C LEU A 12 -15.55 6.06 -3.21
N ASP A 13 -14.53 6.82 -3.61
CA ASP A 13 -14.56 7.49 -4.90
C ASP A 13 -14.60 6.46 -6.03
N GLN A 14 -15.50 6.68 -6.99
CA GLN A 14 -15.74 5.79 -8.12
C GLN A 14 -15.98 4.33 -7.70
N ALA A 15 -16.56 4.07 -6.52
CA ALA A 15 -16.59 2.72 -5.99
C ALA A 15 -17.48 1.74 -6.76
N VAL A 16 -18.42 2.27 -7.55
CA VAL A 16 -19.26 1.49 -8.47
C VAL A 16 -19.10 2.04 -9.89
N MET A 17 -18.29 1.35 -10.69
CA MET A 17 -18.02 1.64 -12.11
C MET A 17 -18.25 0.41 -13.00
N GLY A 18 -18.79 -0.66 -12.43
CA GLY A 18 -19.04 -1.96 -13.03
C GLY A 18 -19.54 -2.92 -11.95
N ASP A 19 -19.72 -4.19 -12.30
CA ASP A 19 -20.24 -5.21 -11.39
C ASP A 19 -19.49 -6.56 -11.45
N ASP A 20 -18.31 -6.56 -12.07
CA ASP A 20 -17.59 -7.79 -12.42
C ASP A 20 -16.36 -7.99 -11.55
N ASN A 21 -15.41 -7.08 -11.58
CA ASN A 21 -14.14 -7.22 -10.87
C ASN A 21 -14.07 -6.21 -9.72
N LEU A 22 -13.62 -6.66 -8.55
CA LEU A 22 -13.24 -5.77 -7.45
C LEU A 22 -11.75 -5.40 -7.58
N SER A 23 -11.45 -4.12 -7.55
CA SER A 23 -10.11 -3.58 -7.36
C SER A 23 -10.02 -2.85 -6.02
N ALA A 24 -9.01 -3.20 -5.22
CA ALA A 24 -8.68 -2.55 -3.97
C ALA A 24 -7.27 -1.95 -4.07
N TYR A 25 -7.18 -0.63 -4.19
CA TYR A 25 -5.92 0.09 -4.17
C TYR A 25 -5.59 0.44 -2.73
N ALA A 26 -4.60 -0.22 -2.12
CA ALA A 26 -4.47 -0.18 -0.66
C ALA A 26 -3.03 -0.13 -0.16
N SER A 27 -2.89 0.39 1.06
CA SER A 27 -1.70 0.18 1.89
C SER A 27 -1.50 -1.33 2.16
N PRO A 28 -0.25 -1.84 2.13
CA PRO A 28 0.10 -3.21 2.47
C PRO A 28 -0.30 -3.65 3.88
N LEU A 29 -0.61 -2.71 4.78
CA LEU A 29 -1.10 -3.04 6.12
C LEU A 29 -2.53 -3.57 6.12
N LEU A 30 -3.34 -3.22 5.11
CA LEU A 30 -4.77 -3.52 5.07
C LEU A 30 -5.09 -4.83 4.32
N LEU A 31 -4.08 -5.56 3.87
CA LEU A 31 -4.28 -6.76 3.04
C LEU A 31 -5.13 -7.81 3.73
N ASP A 32 -4.84 -8.10 5.01
CA ASP A 32 -5.54 -9.14 5.77
C ASP A 32 -6.99 -8.77 6.00
N LEU A 33 -7.23 -7.49 6.31
CA LEU A 33 -8.56 -6.94 6.47
C LEU A 33 -9.37 -7.10 5.18
N ILE A 34 -8.78 -6.73 4.03
CA ILE A 34 -9.42 -6.87 2.72
C ILE A 34 -9.67 -8.34 2.42
N GLU A 35 -8.64 -9.19 2.48
CA GLU A 35 -8.70 -10.61 2.12
C GLU A 35 -9.74 -11.36 2.95
N SER A 36 -9.76 -11.12 4.27
CA SER A 36 -10.73 -11.74 5.16
C SER A 36 -12.15 -11.21 4.96
N ALA A 37 -12.34 -10.00 4.43
CA ALA A 37 -13.66 -9.43 4.14
C ALA A 37 -14.21 -9.97 2.81
N ILE A 38 -13.41 -9.99 1.74
CA ILE A 38 -13.82 -10.52 0.43
C ILE A 38 -14.12 -12.02 0.43
N LYS A 39 -13.60 -12.77 1.41
CA LYS A 39 -13.94 -14.18 1.63
C LYS A 39 -15.37 -14.38 2.17
N GLN A 40 -15.92 -13.38 2.85
CA GLN A 40 -17.23 -13.47 3.51
C GLN A 40 -18.34 -12.77 2.72
N VAL A 41 -18.02 -11.70 2.00
CA VAL A 41 -19.01 -10.95 1.22
C VAL A 41 -19.28 -11.62 -0.13
N GLU A 42 -20.56 -11.73 -0.46
CA GLU A 42 -21.06 -12.31 -1.70
C GLU A 42 -20.78 -11.40 -2.91
N HIS A 43 -20.43 -12.01 -4.04
CA HIS A 43 -20.18 -11.32 -5.29
C HIS A 43 -21.49 -10.78 -5.90
N PRO A 44 -21.57 -9.49 -6.28
CA PRO A 44 -22.84 -8.86 -6.68
C PRO A 44 -23.45 -9.43 -7.97
N LYS A 45 -22.63 -10.02 -8.85
CA LYS A 45 -23.06 -10.64 -10.12
C LYS A 45 -23.17 -12.17 -10.07
N HIS A 46 -22.51 -12.81 -9.09
CA HIS A 46 -22.34 -14.26 -9.04
C HIS A 46 -22.89 -14.80 -7.72
N THR A 47 -24.21 -14.94 -7.67
CA THR A 47 -24.93 -15.41 -6.47
C THR A 47 -24.41 -16.76 -5.98
N GLY A 48 -24.27 -16.90 -4.66
CA GLY A 48 -23.73 -18.07 -3.98
C GLY A 48 -22.20 -18.16 -3.97
N GLN A 49 -21.49 -17.16 -4.50
CA GLN A 49 -20.03 -17.11 -4.53
C GLN A 49 -19.53 -15.87 -3.79
N SER A 50 -18.48 -16.01 -2.98
CA SER A 50 -17.81 -14.86 -2.39
C SER A 50 -16.98 -14.11 -3.43
N ILE A 51 -16.72 -12.83 -3.20
CA ILE A 51 -15.84 -12.01 -4.05
C ILE A 51 -14.48 -12.69 -4.23
N TYR A 52 -13.94 -13.27 -3.16
CA TYR A 52 -12.70 -14.05 -3.20
C TYR A 52 -12.80 -15.26 -4.14
N SER A 53 -13.83 -16.08 -4.00
CA SER A 53 -13.97 -17.32 -4.78
C SER A 53 -14.13 -17.06 -6.28
N GLN A 54 -14.75 -15.94 -6.65
CA GLN A 54 -14.86 -15.51 -8.03
C GLN A 54 -13.49 -15.05 -8.57
N ALA A 55 -12.78 -14.20 -7.82
CA ALA A 55 -11.46 -13.73 -8.25
C ALA A 55 -10.43 -14.87 -8.40
N GLU A 56 -10.51 -15.92 -7.58
CA GLU A 56 -9.67 -17.12 -7.74
C GLU A 56 -9.93 -17.84 -9.08
N LYS A 57 -11.19 -17.86 -9.56
CA LYS A 57 -11.52 -18.43 -10.87
C LYS A 57 -11.00 -17.58 -12.03
N ASP A 58 -10.97 -16.26 -11.85
CA ASP A 58 -10.57 -15.28 -12.87
C ASP A 58 -9.05 -14.97 -12.88
N GLY A 59 -8.24 -15.90 -12.36
CA GLY A 59 -6.78 -15.85 -12.41
C GLY A 59 -6.10 -15.34 -11.14
N GLY A 60 -6.81 -15.35 -10.02
CA GLY A 60 -6.26 -15.22 -8.67
C GLY A 60 -6.67 -13.94 -7.95
N SER A 61 -6.95 -14.07 -6.66
CA SER A 61 -7.31 -12.98 -5.73
C SER A 61 -6.24 -11.89 -5.62
N TRP A 62 -4.97 -12.19 -5.95
CA TRP A 62 -3.88 -11.22 -6.01
C TRP A 62 -4.15 -10.07 -7.00
N LYS A 63 -5.03 -10.26 -8.00
CA LYS A 63 -5.42 -9.20 -8.95
C LYS A 63 -6.30 -8.12 -8.34
N ILE A 64 -6.99 -8.43 -7.24
CA ILE A 64 -7.85 -7.49 -6.53
C ILE A 64 -6.98 -6.38 -5.94
N ILE A 65 -5.89 -6.76 -5.28
CA ILE A 65 -5.09 -5.83 -4.49
C ILE A 65 -4.04 -5.17 -5.38
N LYS A 66 -4.12 -3.84 -5.46
CA LYS A 66 -3.25 -3.00 -6.29
C LYS A 66 -2.53 -1.97 -5.40
N PRO A 67 -1.34 -1.51 -5.80
CA PRO A 67 -0.67 -0.42 -5.11
C PRO A 67 -1.49 0.87 -5.17
N LEU A 68 -1.46 1.68 -4.11
CA LEU A 68 -2.01 3.04 -4.13
C LEU A 68 -1.33 3.88 -5.22
N TYR A 69 -2.13 4.68 -5.92
CA TYR A 69 -1.70 5.52 -7.03
C TYR A 69 -2.02 7.00 -6.75
N LEU A 70 -1.23 7.92 -7.30
CA LEU A 70 -1.25 9.35 -6.96
C LEU A 70 -2.63 10.01 -7.04
N ASN A 71 -3.45 9.61 -8.02
CA ASN A 71 -4.77 10.21 -8.27
C ASN A 71 -5.89 9.60 -7.42
N SER A 72 -5.58 8.62 -6.55
CA SER A 72 -6.54 8.10 -5.58
C SER A 72 -6.73 9.06 -4.42
N GLY A 73 -7.96 9.25 -3.97
CA GLY A 73 -8.26 10.00 -2.75
C GLY A 73 -7.59 9.41 -1.50
N ALA A 74 -7.29 8.11 -1.50
CA ALA A 74 -6.60 7.42 -0.41
C ALA A 74 -5.09 7.68 -0.38
N TYR A 75 -4.48 8.04 -1.51
CA TYR A 75 -3.02 8.14 -1.64
C TYR A 75 -2.41 9.16 -0.67
N SER A 76 -3.02 10.34 -0.54
CA SER A 76 -2.52 11.40 0.35
C SER A 76 -2.54 10.98 1.82
N PHE A 77 -3.52 10.17 2.24
CA PHE A 77 -3.59 9.68 3.62
C PHE A 77 -2.40 8.78 3.96
N THR A 78 -2.01 7.88 3.06
CA THR A 78 -0.81 7.06 3.23
C THR A 78 0.46 7.87 2.99
N ALA A 79 0.64 8.42 1.80
CA ALA A 79 1.92 8.94 1.32
C ALA A 79 2.36 10.23 2.02
N PHE A 80 1.41 11.04 2.49
CA PHE A 80 1.65 12.28 3.23
C PHE A 80 1.26 12.14 4.71
N GLY A 81 0.07 11.56 4.98
CA GLY A 81 -0.50 11.50 6.32
C GLY A 81 0.07 10.41 7.22
N GLY A 82 0.68 9.36 6.65
CA GLY A 82 1.14 8.19 7.38
C GLY A 82 -0.03 7.40 8.01
N VAL A 83 -1.18 7.40 7.34
CA VAL A 83 -2.39 6.67 7.75
C VAL A 83 -2.64 5.54 6.75
N PRO A 84 -2.83 4.29 7.17
CA PRO A 84 -3.19 3.20 6.26
C PRO A 84 -4.45 3.58 5.50
N ALA A 85 -4.44 3.50 4.17
CA ALA A 85 -5.57 3.92 3.36
C ALA A 85 -5.87 2.92 2.25
N MET A 86 -7.12 2.88 1.81
CA MET A 86 -7.54 2.11 0.64
C MET A 86 -8.59 2.84 -0.18
N GLU A 87 -8.67 2.51 -1.46
CA GLU A 87 -9.76 2.84 -2.38
C GLU A 87 -10.33 1.56 -2.99
N LEU A 88 -11.65 1.41 -2.94
CA LEU A 88 -12.36 0.24 -3.44
C LEU A 88 -13.15 0.61 -4.68
N ARG A 89 -13.11 -0.25 -5.70
CA ARG A 89 -13.81 -0.03 -6.96
C ARG A 89 -14.27 -1.34 -7.57
N PHE A 90 -15.57 -1.47 -7.81
CA PHE A 90 -16.08 -2.44 -8.77
C PHE A 90 -15.96 -1.88 -10.18
N ASN A 91 -15.39 -2.66 -11.11
CA ASN A 91 -15.23 -2.31 -12.51
C ASN A 91 -15.62 -3.48 -13.43
N GLU A 92 -15.80 -3.20 -14.71
CA GLU A 92 -15.98 -4.22 -15.76
C GLU A 92 -14.95 -3.93 -16.86
N ASP A 93 -13.93 -4.79 -17.01
CA ASP A 93 -12.81 -4.52 -17.91
C ASP A 93 -13.23 -4.57 -19.39
N SER A 94 -14.24 -5.40 -19.71
CA SER A 94 -14.80 -5.51 -21.06
C SER A 94 -15.63 -4.30 -21.48
N ARG A 95 -16.16 -3.55 -20.49
CA ARG A 95 -17.00 -2.38 -20.70
C ARG A 95 -16.78 -1.36 -19.57
N PRO A 96 -15.69 -0.58 -19.65
CA PRO A 96 -15.41 0.46 -18.68
C PRO A 96 -16.49 1.55 -18.73
N TYR A 97 -16.86 2.11 -17.56
CA TYR A 97 -17.78 3.24 -17.48
C TYR A 97 -17.15 4.50 -18.14
N PRO A 98 -17.72 5.05 -19.24
CA PRO A 98 -17.03 6.04 -20.05
C PRO A 98 -17.36 7.50 -19.68
N PHE A 99 -18.29 7.73 -18.75
CA PHE A 99 -18.88 9.06 -18.55
C PHE A 99 -18.22 9.87 -17.42
N VAL A 100 -17.24 9.31 -16.71
CA VAL A 100 -16.52 10.00 -15.61
C VAL A 100 -16.04 11.38 -16.07
N ASN A 101 -16.32 12.41 -15.28
CA ASN A 101 -15.99 13.82 -15.57
C ASN A 101 -16.66 14.40 -16.83
N THR A 102 -17.81 13.85 -17.25
CA THR A 102 -18.61 14.41 -18.34
C THR A 102 -20.02 14.78 -17.87
N PRO A 103 -20.76 15.65 -18.58
CA PRO A 103 -22.16 15.93 -18.27
C PRO A 103 -23.09 14.70 -18.39
N LEU A 104 -22.60 13.59 -18.95
CA LEU A 104 -23.34 12.33 -19.07
C LEU A 104 -23.22 11.46 -17.82
N ASP A 105 -22.37 11.82 -16.85
CA ASP A 105 -22.23 11.16 -15.55
C ASP A 105 -23.50 11.39 -14.71
N THR A 106 -24.48 10.52 -14.93
CA THR A 106 -25.81 10.62 -14.34
C THR A 106 -26.22 9.27 -13.76
N PRO A 107 -27.03 9.25 -12.68
CA PRO A 107 -27.51 8.02 -12.07
C PRO A 107 -28.22 7.10 -13.07
N GLY A 108 -28.98 7.67 -14.02
CA GLY A 108 -29.67 6.91 -15.06
C GLY A 108 -28.72 6.17 -16.01
N ARG A 109 -27.61 6.80 -16.42
CA ARG A 109 -26.58 6.17 -17.26
C ARG A 109 -25.81 5.10 -16.50
N LEU A 110 -25.49 5.34 -15.23
CA LEU A 110 -24.85 4.34 -14.39
C LEU A 110 -25.75 3.10 -14.19
N GLN A 111 -27.04 3.32 -13.93
CA GLN A 111 -28.04 2.26 -13.84
C GLN A 111 -28.14 1.45 -15.15
N GLU A 112 -28.14 2.13 -16.30
CA GLU A 112 -28.18 1.51 -17.63
C GLU A 112 -26.94 0.64 -17.90
N VAL A 113 -25.73 1.17 -17.63
CA VAL A 113 -24.47 0.44 -17.82
C VAL A 113 -24.41 -0.82 -16.94
N LEU A 114 -24.89 -0.72 -15.70
CA LEU A 114 -24.94 -1.85 -14.77
C LEU A 114 -26.12 -2.80 -15.01
N GLY A 115 -26.90 -2.62 -16.08
CA GLY A 115 -28.04 -3.47 -16.40
C GLY A 115 -29.10 -3.49 -15.30
N GLY A 116 -29.27 -2.38 -14.60
CA GLY A 116 -30.22 -2.25 -13.50
C GLY A 116 -29.69 -2.70 -12.11
N ARG A 117 -28.44 -3.18 -12.03
CA ARG A 117 -27.88 -3.81 -10.81
C ARG A 117 -27.21 -2.84 -9.83
N LEU A 118 -27.32 -1.52 -10.01
CA LEU A 118 -26.67 -0.53 -9.12
C LEU A 118 -26.95 -0.77 -7.64
N GLY A 119 -28.20 -1.09 -7.28
CA GLY A 119 -28.57 -1.37 -5.88
C GLY A 119 -27.91 -2.64 -5.32
N VAL A 120 -27.73 -3.67 -6.15
CA VAL A 120 -27.09 -4.94 -5.74
C VAL A 120 -25.59 -4.73 -5.55
N VAL A 121 -24.93 -4.04 -6.48
CA VAL A 121 -23.50 -3.72 -6.36
C VAL A 121 -23.25 -2.79 -5.19
N GLY A 122 -24.07 -1.75 -5.03
CA GLY A 122 -23.99 -0.82 -3.90
C GLY A 122 -24.18 -1.51 -2.55
N ARG A 123 -25.09 -2.49 -2.46
CA ARG A 123 -25.27 -3.31 -1.26
C ARG A 123 -24.03 -4.15 -0.95
N SER A 124 -23.50 -4.88 -1.93
CA SER A 124 -22.30 -5.72 -1.74
C SER A 124 -21.09 -4.88 -1.33
N LEU A 125 -20.88 -3.71 -1.96
CA LEU A 125 -19.86 -2.75 -1.57
C LEU A 125 -20.08 -2.22 -0.14
N GLY A 126 -21.31 -1.84 0.21
CA GLY A 126 -21.65 -1.37 1.56
C GLY A 126 -21.41 -2.44 2.63
N GLU A 127 -21.74 -3.69 2.34
CA GLU A 127 -21.48 -4.84 3.20
C GLU A 127 -19.97 -5.07 3.38
N LEU A 128 -19.19 -4.99 2.30
CA LEU A 128 -17.74 -5.11 2.33
C LEU A 128 -17.09 -4.04 3.21
N VAL A 129 -17.44 -2.77 3.00
CA VAL A 129 -16.93 -1.65 3.80
C VAL A 129 -17.40 -1.77 5.25
N GLY A 130 -18.67 -2.08 5.47
CA GLY A 130 -19.24 -2.25 6.80
C GLY A 130 -18.53 -3.34 7.61
N LEU A 131 -18.29 -4.50 7.00
CA LEU A 131 -17.56 -5.60 7.63
C LEU A 131 -16.13 -5.19 8.01
N MET A 132 -15.41 -4.48 7.13
CA MET A 132 -14.06 -4.02 7.42
C MET A 132 -14.03 -2.99 8.56
N VAL A 133 -14.97 -2.03 8.54
CA VAL A 133 -15.09 -1.02 9.61
C VAL A 133 -15.43 -1.68 10.94
N LEU A 134 -16.34 -2.66 10.96
CA LEU A 134 -16.69 -3.40 12.17
C LEU A 134 -15.48 -4.10 12.76
N ARG A 135 -14.65 -4.77 11.96
CA ARG A 135 -13.42 -5.42 12.45
C ARG A 135 -12.43 -4.42 13.02
N LEU A 136 -12.21 -3.30 12.32
CA LEU A 136 -11.31 -2.26 12.81
C LEU A 136 -11.79 -1.60 14.11
N ALA A 137 -13.11 -1.54 14.34
CA ALA A 137 -13.69 -0.90 15.53
C ALA A 137 -13.91 -1.86 16.70
N HIS A 138 -14.17 -3.14 16.42
CA HIS A 138 -14.58 -4.14 17.41
C HIS A 138 -13.41 -5.01 17.89
N ASP A 139 -12.50 -5.40 16.99
CA ASP A 139 -11.46 -6.37 17.33
C ASP A 139 -10.41 -5.73 18.25
N HIS A 140 -10.07 -6.42 19.34
CA HIS A 140 -9.05 -5.95 20.30
C HIS A 140 -7.64 -5.92 19.71
N ILE A 141 -7.39 -6.70 18.66
CA ILE A 141 -6.14 -6.72 17.90
C ILE A 141 -6.48 -6.24 16.49
N LEU A 142 -5.90 -5.11 16.11
CA LEU A 142 -6.12 -4.57 14.77
C LEU A 142 -5.53 -5.52 13.71
N PRO A 143 -6.30 -5.88 12.65
CA PRO A 143 -5.86 -6.77 11.59
C PRO A 143 -4.92 -6.07 10.59
N LEU A 144 -3.85 -5.44 11.10
CA LEU A 144 -2.85 -4.74 10.32
C LEU A 144 -1.58 -5.59 10.18
N ARG A 145 -1.26 -6.02 8.95
CA ARG A 145 -0.12 -6.91 8.69
C ARG A 145 1.16 -6.14 8.39
N ILE A 146 2.02 -6.05 9.39
CA ILE A 146 3.30 -5.31 9.31
C ILE A 146 4.36 -6.12 8.56
N THR A 147 4.25 -7.44 8.60
CA THR A 147 5.17 -8.36 7.91
C THR A 147 5.18 -8.16 6.40
N THR A 148 4.17 -7.49 5.83
CA THR A 148 4.18 -7.11 4.42
C THR A 148 5.31 -6.15 4.08
N TYR A 149 5.66 -5.23 4.99
CA TYR A 149 6.80 -4.33 4.79
C TYR A 149 8.16 -5.04 4.91
N SER A 150 8.29 -6.10 5.73
CA SER A 150 9.51 -6.93 5.72
C SER A 150 9.74 -7.55 4.36
N HIS A 151 8.70 -8.01 3.68
CA HIS A 151 8.86 -8.64 2.37
C HIS A 151 9.47 -7.65 1.36
N THR A 152 8.96 -6.42 1.32
CA THR A 152 9.51 -5.35 0.46
C THR A 152 10.96 -5.04 0.80
N ALA A 153 11.32 -4.96 2.09
CA ALA A 153 12.70 -4.73 2.52
C ALA A 153 13.63 -5.90 2.15
N LEU A 154 13.15 -7.16 2.29
CA LEU A 154 13.90 -8.37 1.92
C LEU A 154 14.13 -8.45 0.41
N GLN A 155 13.13 -8.12 -0.40
CA GLN A 155 13.28 -8.07 -1.85
C GLN A 155 14.36 -7.07 -2.28
N PHE A 156 14.36 -5.88 -1.68
CA PHE A 156 15.40 -4.89 -1.95
C PHE A 156 16.78 -5.33 -1.45
N SER A 157 16.85 -5.96 -0.26
CA SER A 157 18.10 -6.56 0.22
C SER A 157 18.64 -7.62 -0.73
N ALA A 158 17.78 -8.43 -1.36
CA ALA A 158 18.18 -9.40 -2.35
C ALA A 158 18.73 -8.72 -3.63
N GLN A 159 18.14 -7.60 -4.06
CA GLN A 159 18.67 -6.80 -5.17
C GLN A 159 20.06 -6.23 -4.83
N LEU A 160 20.26 -5.67 -3.64
CA LEU A 160 21.58 -5.23 -3.20
C LEU A 160 22.60 -6.37 -3.19
N ASN A 161 22.21 -7.54 -2.69
CA ASN A 161 23.09 -8.71 -2.66
C ASN A 161 23.53 -9.15 -4.07
N LYS A 162 22.64 -9.06 -5.06
CA LYS A 162 22.98 -9.34 -6.47
C LYS A 162 24.09 -8.42 -7.00
N HIS A 163 24.12 -7.16 -6.56
CA HIS A 163 25.11 -6.16 -6.95
C HIS A 163 26.26 -6.01 -5.93
N SER A 164 26.38 -6.91 -4.94
CA SER A 164 27.31 -6.75 -3.82
C SER A 164 28.77 -6.59 -4.25
N ALA A 165 29.24 -7.36 -5.23
CA ALA A 165 30.61 -7.25 -5.74
C ALA A 165 30.89 -5.87 -6.39
N GLU A 166 29.93 -5.36 -7.16
CA GLU A 166 30.02 -4.04 -7.82
C GLU A 166 29.97 -2.89 -6.81
N LEU A 167 29.20 -3.06 -5.74
CA LEU A 167 29.07 -2.12 -4.63
C LEU A 167 30.35 -2.10 -3.78
N GLN A 168 30.91 -3.28 -3.46
CA GLN A 168 32.15 -3.42 -2.71
C GLN A 168 33.35 -2.85 -3.46
N ALA A 169 33.43 -3.07 -4.78
CA ALA A 169 34.47 -2.49 -5.63
C ALA A 169 34.46 -0.94 -5.60
N ARG A 170 33.33 -0.34 -5.25
CA ARG A 170 33.14 1.10 -5.10
C ARG A 170 33.16 1.56 -3.62
N GLY A 171 33.50 0.68 -2.68
CA GLY A 171 33.60 1.01 -1.25
C GLY A 171 32.26 1.27 -0.54
N LEU A 172 31.16 0.70 -1.05
CA LEU A 172 29.82 0.80 -0.44
C LEU A 172 29.62 -0.32 0.60
N PRO A 173 28.99 -0.03 1.76
CA PRO A 173 28.80 -1.03 2.80
C PRO A 173 27.81 -2.13 2.39
N PRO A 174 27.99 -3.38 2.88
CA PRO A 174 27.03 -4.46 2.67
C PRO A 174 25.71 -4.21 3.42
N PRO A 175 24.59 -4.83 2.99
CA PRO A 175 23.29 -4.64 3.64
C PRO A 175 23.26 -5.21 5.07
N SER A 176 22.78 -4.43 6.02
CA SER A 176 22.52 -4.84 7.40
C SER A 176 21.07 -5.32 7.59
N SER A 177 20.89 -6.41 8.34
CA SER A 177 19.60 -7.08 8.59
C SER A 177 18.59 -6.17 9.30
N LEU A 178 17.42 -5.98 8.68
CA LEU A 178 16.31 -5.17 9.18
C LEU A 178 15.12 -6.08 9.54
N LEU A 179 14.76 -6.15 10.82
CA LEU A 179 13.58 -6.88 11.32
C LEU A 179 12.49 -5.88 11.74
N PRO A 180 11.22 -6.06 11.31
CA PRO A 180 10.13 -5.22 11.74
C PRO A 180 9.41 -5.75 13.01
N PRO A 181 8.99 -4.88 13.93
CA PRO A 181 8.14 -5.19 15.09
C PRO A 181 6.69 -4.61 15.01
N PRO A 182 5.80 -4.77 16.03
CA PRO A 182 4.35 -4.52 15.88
C PRO A 182 3.81 -3.19 16.45
N SER A 183 2.85 -2.51 15.76
CA SER A 183 1.70 -1.74 16.32
C SER A 183 1.04 -0.78 15.30
N SER A 184 -0.15 -0.23 15.59
CA SER A 184 -0.97 0.58 14.67
C SER A 184 -0.39 1.92 14.16
N LEU A 185 0.80 2.33 14.62
CA LEU A 185 1.53 3.52 14.15
C LEU A 185 2.53 3.23 13.01
N VAL A 186 2.58 1.99 12.53
CA VAL A 186 3.54 1.52 11.51
C VAL A 186 3.62 2.43 10.30
N GLU A 187 2.47 2.78 9.71
CA GLU A 187 2.45 3.51 8.43
C GLU A 187 3.13 4.88 8.52
N TYR A 188 3.01 5.55 9.67
CA TYR A 188 3.65 6.84 9.91
C TYR A 188 5.17 6.74 9.98
N TYR A 189 5.71 5.68 10.59
CA TYR A 189 7.15 5.51 10.73
C TYR A 189 7.86 5.25 9.39
N PHE A 190 7.12 4.90 8.34
CA PHE A 190 7.64 4.82 6.98
C PHE A 190 7.69 6.17 6.25
N LEU A 191 7.28 7.28 6.87
CA LEU A 191 7.54 8.63 6.36
C LEU A 191 8.98 9.05 6.67
N SER A 192 9.75 9.37 5.63
CA SER A 192 11.12 9.88 5.79
C SER A 192 11.13 11.18 6.59
N GLN A 193 11.90 11.18 7.69
CA GLN A 193 12.11 12.34 8.55
C GLN A 193 13.24 13.26 8.04
N TYR A 194 13.89 12.87 6.94
CA TYR A 194 15.10 13.52 6.43
C TYR A 194 14.84 14.40 5.20
N VAL A 195 13.58 14.50 4.79
CA VAL A 195 13.14 15.35 3.67
C VAL A 195 12.07 16.33 4.16
N SER A 196 12.13 17.56 3.64
CA SER A 196 11.18 18.61 3.99
C SER A 196 9.79 18.28 3.45
N VAL A 197 8.76 18.42 4.28
CA VAL A 197 7.36 18.26 3.85
C VAL A 197 6.92 19.32 2.84
N VAL A 198 7.58 20.49 2.84
CA VAL A 198 7.28 21.60 1.93
C VAL A 198 7.80 21.31 0.52
N GLU A 199 8.99 20.72 0.44
CA GLU A 199 9.64 20.40 -0.84
C GLU A 199 9.20 19.03 -1.37
N THR A 200 9.01 18.08 -0.47
CA THR A 200 8.68 16.69 -0.78
C THR A 200 7.52 16.25 0.11
N PRO A 201 6.26 16.54 -0.26
CA PRO A 201 5.11 16.24 0.58
C PRO A 201 4.88 14.72 0.74
N PHE A 202 5.11 13.94 -0.31
CA PHE A 202 4.88 12.49 -0.29
C PHE A 202 6.11 11.74 0.22
N ARG A 203 6.30 11.78 1.55
CA ARG A 203 7.52 11.33 2.24
C ARG A 203 7.60 9.83 2.50
N HIS A 204 6.53 9.08 2.24
CA HIS A 204 6.51 7.65 2.47
C HIS A 204 7.60 6.92 1.65
N VAL A 205 8.42 6.09 2.27
CA VAL A 205 9.57 5.46 1.57
C VAL A 205 9.13 4.40 0.55
N VAL A 206 8.00 3.73 0.79
CA VAL A 206 7.41 2.78 -0.18
C VAL A 206 6.44 3.46 -1.17
N HIS A 207 5.47 4.22 -0.68
CA HIS A 207 4.39 4.79 -1.51
C HIS A 207 4.60 6.24 -1.94
N GLY A 208 5.64 6.93 -1.46
CA GLY A 208 5.86 8.35 -1.70
C GLY A 208 6.42 8.66 -3.09
N ARG A 209 6.93 9.89 -3.26
CA ARG A 209 7.61 10.33 -4.48
C ARG A 209 8.83 11.18 -4.16
N GLY A 210 9.95 10.84 -4.79
CA GLY A 210 11.21 11.54 -4.65
C GLY A 210 12.38 10.59 -4.38
N GLU A 211 13.56 11.18 -4.23
CA GLU A 211 14.84 10.46 -4.10
C GLU A 211 14.93 9.59 -2.83
N HIS A 212 14.11 9.85 -1.81
CA HIS A 212 14.08 9.07 -0.56
C HIS A 212 13.29 7.77 -0.66
N THR A 213 12.67 7.50 -1.81
CA THR A 213 11.81 6.32 -2.00
C THR A 213 12.62 5.09 -2.38
N LEU A 214 12.08 3.92 -2.06
CA LEU A 214 12.64 2.63 -2.43
C LEU A 214 12.68 2.45 -3.95
N SER A 215 11.66 2.92 -4.66
CA SER A 215 11.62 2.87 -6.12
C SER A 215 12.75 3.69 -6.74
N ALA A 216 12.98 4.93 -6.27
CA ALA A 216 14.08 5.76 -6.74
C ALA A 216 15.44 5.11 -6.45
N LEU A 217 15.60 4.51 -5.26
CA LEU A 217 16.82 3.80 -4.89
C LEU A 217 17.07 2.55 -5.77
N ALA A 218 16.03 1.78 -6.08
CA ALA A 218 16.11 0.61 -6.94
C ALA A 218 16.39 1.00 -8.42
N GLU A 219 15.76 2.06 -8.91
CA GLU A 219 16.03 2.63 -10.23
C GLU A 219 17.49 3.09 -10.33
N HIS A 220 18.00 3.80 -9.32
CA HIS A 220 19.41 4.22 -9.27
C HIS A 220 20.35 3.01 -9.20
N LEU A 221 20.03 1.99 -8.40
CA LEU A 221 20.83 0.75 -8.34
C LEU A 221 20.91 0.06 -9.72
N SER A 222 19.82 0.07 -10.49
CA SER A 222 19.78 -0.53 -11.83
C SER A 222 20.74 0.15 -12.84
N LEU A 223 21.16 1.39 -12.58
CA LEU A 223 22.15 2.09 -13.42
C LEU A 223 23.54 1.46 -13.32
N LEU A 224 23.85 0.68 -12.27
CA LEU A 224 25.10 -0.05 -12.17
C LEU A 224 25.36 -0.97 -13.36
N THR A 225 24.31 -1.53 -13.95
CA THR A 225 24.40 -2.45 -15.09
C THR A 225 23.87 -1.85 -16.39
N SER A 226 22.80 -1.04 -16.32
CA SER A 226 22.14 -0.51 -17.53
C SER A 226 22.87 0.69 -18.14
N ASP A 227 23.37 1.62 -17.32
CA ASP A 227 24.12 2.80 -17.77
C ASP A 227 25.07 3.29 -16.67
N PRO A 228 26.26 2.67 -16.53
CA PRO A 228 27.20 2.98 -15.45
C PRO A 228 27.68 4.44 -15.44
N GLY A 229 27.63 5.13 -16.59
CA GLY A 229 28.04 6.53 -16.70
C GLY A 229 27.08 7.49 -16.01
N ARG A 230 25.82 7.08 -15.79
CA ARG A 230 24.80 7.86 -15.08
C ARG A 230 24.68 7.51 -13.61
N PHE A 231 25.39 6.49 -13.14
CA PHE A 231 25.38 6.10 -11.73
C PHE A 231 26.14 7.14 -10.88
N ASN A 232 25.42 7.86 -10.02
CA ASN A 232 26.01 8.84 -9.11
C ASN A 232 26.19 8.23 -7.72
N GLU A 233 27.41 7.82 -7.42
CA GLU A 233 27.73 7.13 -6.17
C GLU A 233 27.42 7.97 -4.91
N VAL A 234 27.70 9.28 -4.94
CA VAL A 234 27.45 10.17 -3.79
C VAL A 234 25.96 10.27 -3.50
N LEU A 235 25.15 10.40 -4.55
CA LEU A 235 23.70 10.41 -4.43
C LEU A 235 23.17 9.06 -3.94
N PHE A 236 23.65 7.95 -4.52
CA PHE A 236 23.22 6.60 -4.11
C PHE A 236 23.53 6.32 -2.64
N ARG A 237 24.72 6.68 -2.16
CA ARG A 237 25.10 6.58 -0.73
C ARG A 237 24.14 7.31 0.17
N ARG A 238 23.79 8.55 -0.21
CA ARG A 238 22.84 9.36 0.55
C ARG A 238 21.46 8.72 0.57
N GLN A 239 20.95 8.29 -0.58
CA GLN A 239 19.63 7.65 -0.67
C GLN A 239 19.56 6.38 0.17
N LEU A 240 20.57 5.51 0.06
CA LEU A 240 20.66 4.28 0.84
C LEU A 240 20.71 4.59 2.35
N ALA A 241 21.54 5.53 2.79
CA ALA A 241 21.64 5.91 4.19
C ALA A 241 20.31 6.43 4.75
N LEU A 242 19.64 7.34 4.03
CA LEU A 242 18.35 7.90 4.46
C LEU A 242 17.25 6.84 4.52
N PHE A 243 17.21 5.93 3.55
CA PHE A 243 16.27 4.82 3.54
C PHE A 243 16.52 3.87 4.71
N THR A 244 17.77 3.42 4.91
CA THR A 244 18.16 2.53 6.01
C THR A 244 17.88 3.16 7.37
N TRP A 245 18.20 4.44 7.58
CA TRP A 245 17.90 5.11 8.84
C TRP A 245 16.39 5.29 9.07
N THR A 246 15.59 5.49 8.02
CA THR A 246 14.14 5.54 8.15
C THR A 246 13.60 4.17 8.57
N LEU A 247 14.05 3.09 7.93
CA LEU A 247 13.65 1.74 8.30
C LEU A 247 14.09 1.36 9.72
N GLN A 248 15.31 1.72 10.12
CA GLN A 248 15.81 1.49 11.47
C GLN A 248 14.99 2.27 12.50
N GLY A 249 14.66 3.53 12.21
CA GLY A 249 13.79 4.35 13.05
C GLY A 249 12.41 3.70 13.22
N ALA A 250 11.83 3.18 12.13
CA ALA A 250 10.57 2.44 12.18
C ALA A 250 10.68 1.16 13.01
N ALA A 251 11.74 0.37 12.83
CA ALA A 251 11.98 -0.83 13.61
C ALA A 251 12.11 -0.52 15.11
N ASN A 252 12.89 0.50 15.48
CA ASN A 252 13.05 0.89 16.89
C ASN A 252 11.75 1.40 17.51
N ALA A 253 10.95 2.17 16.75
CA ALA A 253 9.70 2.72 17.26
C ALA A 253 8.61 1.65 17.46
N LEU A 254 8.70 0.55 16.70
CA LEU A 254 7.75 -0.53 16.75
C LEU A 254 8.13 -1.62 17.79
N SER A 255 9.37 -1.67 18.26
CA SER A 255 9.86 -2.75 19.14
C SER A 255 9.37 -2.63 20.58
N GLY A 256 8.64 -1.57 20.92
CA GLY A 256 8.22 -1.28 22.30
C GLY A 256 9.39 -0.83 23.17
N ASP A 257 9.14 -0.66 24.48
CA ASP A 257 10.04 -0.03 25.45
C ASP A 257 11.49 -0.51 25.35
N ILE A 258 12.36 0.43 24.95
CA ILE A 258 13.82 0.30 24.91
C ILE A 258 14.40 0.05 26.33
N TRP A 259 13.60 0.21 27.38
CA TRP A 259 14.00 0.13 28.79
C TRP A 259 13.90 -1.28 29.41
N ASN A 260 13.38 -2.28 28.72
CA ASN A 260 13.29 -3.66 29.23
C ASN A 260 14.42 -4.57 28.69
N ILE A 261 15.57 -3.98 28.37
CA ILE A 261 16.79 -4.77 28.23
C ILE A 261 17.24 -5.08 29.66
N ASP A 262 17.04 -6.32 30.09
CA ASP A 262 17.65 -6.87 31.30
C ASP A 262 19.17 -6.64 31.21
N ASN A 263 19.64 -5.56 31.84
CA ASN A 263 21.06 -5.35 32.11
C ASN A 263 21.48 -6.40 33.13
N VAL A 264 21.80 -7.60 32.66
CA VAL A 264 22.56 -8.57 33.44
C VAL A 264 24.00 -8.09 33.43
N PHE A 265 24.36 -7.34 34.47
CA PHE A 265 25.75 -7.11 34.88
C PHE A 265 26.39 -8.41 35.40
#